data_AF-X1PGV7-F1
#
_entry.id   AF-X1PGV7-F1
#
_cell.length_a   1.000
_cell.length_b   1.000
_cell.length_c   1.000
_cell.angle_alpha   90.00
_cell.angle_beta   90.00
_cell.angle_gamma   90.00
#
_symmetry.space_group_name_H-M   'P 1'
#
loop_
_entity.id
_entity.type
_entity.pdbx_description
1 polymer ?
#
loop_
_entity_poly.entity_id
_entity_poly.type
_entity_poly.pdbx_seq_one_letter_code
_entity_poly.pdbx_strand_id
1 'polypeptide(L)'
;LGEDGKLRLRAQPAHTLTEAEEAAGRLRSELSRRGVHPDVLKFCRPELLQENYFHAVFEATKSVADKIREKAEVDGDGSELVDRAFGIGKQGMPLLAFNSLQTETERSEHSGLMQLMKGMFGVFRNVTAHAPKVKWPISEQDALDLLTIAS
;
A
#
# COMPACT_ATOMS: atom_id res chain seq x y z
N LEU A 1 -0.71 -22.46 -36.97
CA LEU A 1 -1.37 -22.21 -38.27
C LEU A 1 -2.21 -23.43 -38.61
N GLY A 2 -3.44 -23.26 -39.11
CA GLY A 2 -4.22 -24.36 -39.70
C GLY A 2 -3.85 -24.56 -41.17
N GLU A 3 -4.17 -25.73 -41.74
CA GLU A 3 -3.94 -26.06 -43.16
C GLU A 3 -4.68 -25.14 -44.16
N ASP A 4 -5.57 -24.27 -43.67
CA ASP A 4 -6.26 -23.22 -44.44
C ASP A 4 -5.56 -21.86 -44.42
N GLY A 5 -4.35 -21.78 -43.84
CA GLY A 5 -3.57 -20.54 -43.76
C GLY A 5 -4.16 -19.49 -42.80
N LYS A 6 -5.21 -19.82 -42.03
CA LYS A 6 -5.81 -18.88 -41.08
C LYS A 6 -5.10 -18.91 -39.74
N LEU A 7 -4.76 -17.72 -39.24
CA LEU A 7 -4.17 -17.53 -37.92
C LEU A 7 -5.24 -17.75 -36.84
N ARG A 8 -5.33 -18.97 -36.30
CA ARG A 8 -6.14 -19.22 -35.10
C ARG A 8 -5.31 -18.83 -33.88
N LEU A 9 -5.51 -17.61 -33.40
CA LEU A 9 -5.12 -17.24 -32.03
C LEU A 9 -6.07 -17.96 -31.08
N ARG A 10 -5.72 -19.19 -30.68
CA ARG A 10 -6.20 -19.69 -29.38
C ARG A 10 -5.36 -18.98 -28.32
N ALA A 11 -5.73 -17.75 -28.00
CA ALA A 11 -5.43 -17.24 -26.68
C ALA A 11 -6.19 -18.13 -25.70
N GLN A 12 -5.51 -18.70 -24.71
CA GLN A 12 -6.16 -19.19 -23.50
C GLN A 12 -6.09 -18.06 -22.46
N PRO A 13 -7.08 -17.16 -22.39
CA PRO A 13 -7.11 -16.07 -21.39
C PRO A 13 -7.61 -16.54 -20.01
N ALA A 14 -7.81 -17.84 -19.78
CA ALA A 14 -8.49 -18.36 -18.59
C ALA A 14 -7.55 -18.79 -17.45
N HIS A 15 -6.24 -18.94 -17.68
CA HIS A 15 -5.32 -19.40 -16.63
C HIS A 15 -4.85 -18.26 -15.71
N THR A 16 -4.60 -17.07 -16.26
CA THR A 16 -4.12 -15.91 -15.51
C THR A 16 -5.17 -15.31 -14.57
N LEU A 17 -6.45 -15.41 -14.94
CA LEU A 17 -7.55 -14.93 -14.09
C LEU A 17 -7.71 -15.80 -12.84
N THR A 18 -7.70 -17.13 -13.01
CA THR A 18 -7.80 -18.09 -11.90
C THR A 18 -6.61 -17.97 -10.94
N GLU A 19 -5.39 -17.83 -11.45
CA GLU A 19 -4.20 -17.64 -10.61
C GLU A 19 -4.26 -16.34 -9.79
N ALA A 20 -4.75 -15.25 -10.39
CA ALA A 20 -4.94 -13.97 -9.71
C ALA A 20 -6.05 -14.03 -8.65
N GLU A 21 -7.13 -14.77 -8.91
CA GLU A 21 -8.20 -15.04 -7.94
C GLU A 21 -7.70 -15.83 -6.74
N GLU A 22 -6.92 -16.89 -6.97
CA GLU A 22 -6.32 -17.67 -5.90
C GLU A 22 -5.32 -16.85 -5.08
N ALA A 23 -4.47 -16.05 -5.73
CA ALA A 23 -3.54 -15.15 -5.06
C ALA A 23 -4.27 -14.10 -4.20
N ALA A 24 -5.34 -13.49 -4.73
CA ALA A 24 -6.19 -12.56 -3.99
C ALA A 24 -6.83 -13.22 -2.77
N GLY A 25 -7.34 -14.45 -2.93
CA GLY A 25 -7.93 -15.23 -1.86
C GLY A 25 -6.95 -15.54 -0.74
N ARG A 26 -5.75 -16.05 -1.09
CA ARG A 26 -4.68 -16.35 -0.11
C ARG A 26 -4.23 -15.10 0.64
N LEU A 27 -3.91 -14.03 -0.09
CA LEU A 27 -3.47 -12.76 0.49
C LEU A 27 -4.51 -12.19 1.46
N ARG A 28 -5.79 -12.17 1.06
CA ARG A 28 -6.89 -11.70 1.91
C ARG A 28 -7.05 -12.55 3.17
N SER A 29 -6.97 -13.87 3.04
CA SER A 29 -7.09 -14.81 4.17
C SER A 29 -5.98 -14.57 5.19
N GLU A 30 -4.73 -14.50 4.75
CA GLU A 30 -3.58 -14.29 5.64
C GLU A 30 -3.59 -12.92 6.31
N LEU A 31 -3.95 -11.86 5.58
CA LEU A 31 -4.10 -10.52 6.15
C LEU A 31 -5.23 -10.46 7.18
N SER A 32 -6.35 -11.10 6.88
CA SER A 32 -7.47 -11.21 7.84
C SER A 32 -7.03 -11.95 9.11
N ARG A 33 -6.23 -13.01 8.98
CA ARG A 33 -5.66 -13.75 10.10
C ARG A 33 -4.68 -12.91 10.93
N ARG A 34 -3.94 -12.00 10.30
CA ARG A 34 -3.06 -11.02 10.98
C ARG A 34 -3.82 -9.88 11.67
N GLY A 35 -5.12 -9.76 11.42
CA GLY A 35 -5.96 -8.71 12.02
C GLY A 35 -5.72 -7.32 11.42
N VAL A 36 -5.31 -7.23 10.16
CA VAL A 36 -5.13 -5.92 9.50
C VAL A 36 -6.46 -5.19 9.32
N HIS A 37 -6.36 -3.88 9.16
CA HIS A 37 -7.49 -2.97 9.01
C HIS A 37 -8.32 -3.31 7.77
N PRO A 38 -9.67 -3.30 7.85
CA PRO A 38 -10.54 -3.69 6.75
C PRO A 38 -10.34 -2.91 5.44
N ASP A 39 -9.83 -1.68 5.52
CA ASP A 39 -9.52 -0.89 4.32
C ASP A 39 -8.39 -1.50 3.49
N VAL A 40 -7.39 -2.12 4.12
CA VAL A 40 -6.30 -2.81 3.43
C VAL A 40 -6.83 -4.01 2.64
N LEU A 41 -7.80 -4.74 3.21
CA LEU A 41 -8.42 -5.91 2.57
C LEU A 41 -9.18 -5.56 1.28
N LYS A 42 -9.49 -4.27 1.05
CA LYS A 42 -10.11 -3.81 -0.20
C LYS A 42 -9.15 -3.88 -1.38
N PHE A 43 -7.84 -3.99 -1.15
CA PHE A 43 -6.81 -4.06 -2.20
C PHE A 43 -6.39 -5.50 -2.54
N CYS A 44 -6.89 -6.50 -1.83
CA CYS A 44 -6.71 -7.92 -2.16
C CYS A 44 -7.71 -8.33 -3.25
N ARG A 45 -7.59 -7.75 -4.45
CA ARG A 45 -8.47 -8.05 -5.59
C ARG A 45 -7.67 -8.65 -6.75
N PRO A 46 -8.27 -9.57 -7.53
CA PRO A 46 -7.58 -10.21 -8.65
C PRO A 46 -7.00 -9.19 -9.65
N GLU A 47 -7.69 -8.08 -9.91
CA GLU A 47 -7.26 -7.05 -10.85
C GLU A 47 -5.95 -6.37 -10.43
N LEU A 48 -5.69 -6.28 -9.11
CA LEU A 48 -4.46 -5.71 -8.55
C LEU A 48 -3.34 -6.75 -8.41
N LEU A 49 -3.61 -8.01 -8.76
CA LEU A 49 -2.72 -9.15 -8.57
C LEU A 49 -2.47 -9.96 -9.85
N GLN A 50 -2.95 -9.47 -11.01
CA GLN A 50 -2.83 -10.17 -12.30
C GLN A 50 -1.39 -10.48 -12.72
N GLU A 51 -0.43 -9.62 -12.34
CA GLU A 51 0.99 -9.80 -12.69
C GLU A 51 1.87 -9.98 -11.45
N ASN A 52 1.61 -9.23 -10.38
CA ASN A 52 2.36 -9.28 -9.13
C ASN A 52 1.62 -8.53 -8.00
N TYR A 53 2.19 -8.53 -6.80
CA TYR A 53 1.65 -7.85 -5.63
C TYR A 53 1.89 -6.34 -5.56
N PHE A 54 2.68 -5.76 -6.49
CA PHE A 54 3.04 -4.34 -6.48
C PHE A 54 1.80 -3.44 -6.49
N HIS A 55 0.83 -3.76 -7.33
CA HIS A 55 -0.37 -2.94 -7.49
C HIS A 55 -1.23 -2.92 -6.23
N ALA A 56 -1.41 -4.07 -5.57
CA ALA A 56 -2.14 -4.13 -4.30
C ALA A 56 -1.47 -3.26 -3.20
N VAL A 57 -0.16 -3.39 -3.03
CA VAL A 57 0.63 -2.63 -2.05
C VAL A 57 0.60 -1.12 -2.36
N PHE A 58 0.77 -0.76 -3.63
CA PHE A 58 0.83 0.63 -4.06
C PHE A 58 -0.51 1.35 -3.88
N GLU A 59 -1.62 0.72 -4.26
CA GLU A 59 -2.95 1.30 -4.09
C GLU A 59 -3.35 1.38 -2.60
N ALA A 60 -2.99 0.37 -1.79
CA ALA A 60 -3.17 0.46 -0.34
C ALA A 60 -2.42 1.65 0.27
N THR A 61 -1.18 1.87 -0.15
CA THR A 61 -0.36 3.01 0.29
C THR A 61 -1.00 4.35 -0.09
N LYS A 62 -1.48 4.49 -1.33
CA LYS A 62 -2.19 5.70 -1.76
C LYS A 62 -3.44 5.96 -0.93
N SER A 63 -4.20 4.91 -0.63
CA SER A 63 -5.37 5.03 0.23
C SER A 63 -5.04 5.55 1.63
N VAL A 64 -3.86 5.23 2.18
CA VAL A 64 -3.41 5.85 3.44
C VAL A 64 -3.16 7.34 3.25
N ALA A 65 -2.47 7.74 2.17
CA ALA A 65 -2.23 9.16 1.88
C ALA A 65 -3.55 9.94 1.69
N ASP A 66 -4.51 9.39 0.93
CA ASP A 66 -5.81 10.01 0.71
C ASP A 66 -6.57 10.22 2.03
N LYS A 67 -6.58 9.23 2.93
CA LYS A 67 -7.18 9.37 4.26
C LYS A 67 -6.53 10.44 5.11
N ILE A 68 -5.21 10.60 5.01
CA ILE A 68 -4.50 11.67 5.73
C ILE A 68 -4.95 13.03 5.19
N ARG A 69 -5.01 13.21 3.86
CA ARG A 69 -5.49 14.46 3.25
C ARG A 69 -6.92 14.78 3.66
N GLU A 70 -7.81 13.81 3.61
CA GLU A 70 -9.21 13.97 4.01
C GLU A 70 -9.35 14.36 5.49
N LYS A 71 -8.56 13.76 6.38
CA LYS A 71 -8.67 13.98 7.83
C LYS A 71 -7.98 15.25 8.29
N ALA A 72 -6.82 15.58 7.72
CA ALA A 72 -6.05 16.76 8.08
C ALA A 72 -6.44 18.00 7.26
N GLU A 73 -7.24 17.84 6.20
CA GLU A 73 -7.61 18.89 5.27
C GLU A 73 -6.40 19.62 4.67
N VAL A 74 -5.35 18.85 4.34
CA VAL A 74 -4.11 19.36 3.73
C VAL A 74 -3.74 18.59 2.47
N ASP A 75 -3.20 19.33 1.50
CA ASP A 75 -2.53 18.75 0.35
C ASP A 75 -1.09 18.30 0.67
N GLY A 76 -0.48 17.61 -0.28
CA GLY A 76 0.91 17.15 -0.20
C GLY A 76 1.03 15.68 -0.56
N ASP A 77 2.26 15.15 -0.54
CA ASP A 77 2.50 13.74 -0.80
C ASP A 77 3.75 13.23 -0.06
N GLY A 78 3.82 11.92 0.15
CA GLY A 78 4.90 11.25 0.87
C GLY A 78 5.25 11.89 2.20
N SER A 79 6.56 12.12 2.42
CA SER A 79 7.06 12.72 3.66
C SER A 79 6.50 14.11 3.96
N GLU A 80 6.25 14.92 2.93
CA GLU A 80 5.71 16.27 3.10
C GLU A 80 4.29 16.23 3.66
N LEU A 81 3.45 15.32 3.15
CA LEU A 81 2.09 15.13 3.66
C LEU A 81 2.11 14.73 5.14
N VAL A 82 3.01 13.82 5.52
CA VAL A 82 3.16 13.37 6.90
C VAL A 82 3.61 14.52 7.81
N ASP A 83 4.61 15.29 7.39
CA ASP A 83 5.13 16.42 8.16
C ASP A 83 4.06 17.51 8.34
N ARG A 84 3.21 17.75 7.33
CA ARG A 84 2.10 18.72 7.42
C ARG A 84 0.97 18.25 8.33
N ALA A 85 0.61 16.97 8.28
CA ALA A 85 -0.52 16.44 9.03
C ALA A 85 -0.17 16.14 10.49
N PHE A 86 0.99 15.53 10.73
CA PHE A 86 1.39 15.01 12.05
C PHE A 86 2.54 15.79 12.69
N GLY A 87 3.18 16.72 11.98
CA GLY A 87 4.29 17.50 12.55
C GLY A 87 3.86 18.31 13.76
N ILE A 88 4.55 18.14 14.89
CA ILE A 88 4.39 18.97 16.07
C ILE A 88 5.05 20.33 15.78
N GLY A 89 4.26 21.25 15.22
CA GLY A 89 4.70 22.61 14.88
C GLY A 89 5.04 23.45 16.10
N LYS A 90 5.37 24.73 15.88
CA LYS A 90 5.76 25.67 16.95
C LYS A 90 4.67 25.87 18.03
N GLN A 91 3.40 25.61 17.68
CA GLN A 91 2.26 25.70 18.59
C GLN A 91 2.08 24.46 19.47
N GLY A 92 2.90 23.41 19.28
CA GLY A 92 2.92 22.22 20.12
C GLY A 92 1.82 21.21 19.86
N MET A 93 0.95 21.43 18.86
CA MET A 93 -0.12 20.51 18.45
C MET A 93 -0.11 20.29 16.93
N PRO A 94 -0.19 19.03 16.46
CA PRO A 94 -0.37 18.71 15.04
C PRO A 94 -1.83 18.81 14.61
N LEU A 95 -2.10 18.73 13.30
CA LEU A 95 -3.47 18.63 12.78
C LEU A 95 -4.09 17.27 13.14
N LEU A 96 -3.29 16.21 13.09
CA LEU A 96 -3.65 14.87 13.51
C LEU A 96 -2.67 14.36 14.57
N ALA A 97 -3.21 13.93 15.71
CA ALA A 97 -2.44 13.30 16.77
C ALA A 97 -2.79 11.80 16.86
N PHE A 98 -1.77 10.95 16.94
CA PHE A 98 -1.94 9.50 17.16
C PHE A 98 -2.38 9.15 18.59
N ASN A 99 -2.03 10.00 19.56
CA ASN A 99 -2.30 9.83 20.98
C ASN A 99 -2.51 11.20 21.64
N SER A 100 -2.54 11.25 22.98
CA SER A 100 -2.90 12.48 23.71
C SER A 100 -1.79 13.54 23.76
N LEU A 101 -0.53 13.17 23.46
CA LEU A 101 0.66 14.03 23.53
C LEU A 101 0.90 14.68 24.90
N GLN A 102 0.32 14.13 25.98
CA GLN A 102 0.42 14.71 27.32
C GLN A 102 1.78 14.40 27.96
N THR A 103 2.35 13.23 27.67
CA THR A 103 3.62 12.76 28.23
C THR A 103 4.77 12.81 27.22
N GLU A 104 6.01 12.83 27.69
CA GLU A 104 7.20 12.71 26.82
C GLU A 104 7.22 11.38 26.05
N THR A 105 6.74 10.30 26.69
CA THR A 105 6.59 8.98 26.06
C THR A 105 5.62 9.04 24.89
N GLU A 106 4.44 9.62 25.07
CA GLU A 106 3.45 9.77 23.99
C GLU A 106 3.97 10.65 22.84
N ARG A 107 4.69 11.74 23.16
CA ARG A 107 5.33 12.60 22.14
C ARG A 107 6.39 11.85 21.34
N SER A 108 7.17 11.01 22.02
CA SER A 108 8.19 10.16 21.40
C SER A 108 7.54 9.09 20.52
N GLU A 109 6.48 8.43 20.99
CA GLU A 109 5.69 7.46 20.22
C GLU A 109 5.09 8.10 18.97
N HIS A 110 4.46 9.26 19.12
CA HIS A 110 3.88 10.01 18.01
C HIS A 110 4.94 10.32 16.95
N SER A 111 6.12 10.79 17.37
CA SER A 111 7.23 11.09 16.47
C SER A 111 7.77 9.81 15.81
N GLY A 112 7.84 8.70 16.54
CA GLY A 112 8.24 7.40 16.01
C GLY A 112 7.30 6.88 14.93
N LEU A 113 5.99 6.94 15.17
CA LEU A 113 4.96 6.57 14.19
C LEU A 113 5.02 7.45 12.95
N MET A 114 5.24 8.76 13.12
CA MET A 114 5.46 9.69 12.01
C MET A 114 6.64 9.24 11.15
N GLN A 115 7.77 8.89 11.75
CA GLN A 115 8.96 8.43 11.03
C GLN A 115 8.74 7.09 10.32
N LEU A 116 8.03 6.15 10.94
CA LEU A 116 7.62 4.89 10.31
C LEU A 116 6.80 5.16 9.03
N MET A 117 5.81 6.06 9.12
CA MET A 117 4.94 6.43 8.00
C MET A 117 5.71 7.11 6.86
N LYS A 118 6.69 7.97 7.18
CA LYS A 118 7.60 8.55 6.18
C LYS A 118 8.43 7.47 5.50
N GLY A 119 8.95 6.51 6.27
CA GLY A 119 9.66 5.35 5.74
C GLY A 119 8.80 4.52 4.79
N MET A 120 7.57 4.23 5.19
CA MET A 120 6.56 3.54 4.38
C MET A 120 6.35 4.23 3.03
N PHE A 121 6.01 5.53 3.04
CA PHE A 121 5.84 6.28 1.79
C PHE A 121 7.13 6.36 0.96
N GLY A 122 8.29 6.45 1.62
CA GLY A 122 9.59 6.44 0.96
C GLY A 122 9.86 5.13 0.21
N VAL A 123 9.58 3.98 0.82
CA VAL A 123 9.73 2.65 0.20
C VAL A 123 8.82 2.52 -1.02
N PHE A 124 7.54 2.86 -0.87
CA PHE A 124 6.56 2.62 -1.93
C PHE A 124 6.63 3.62 -3.08
N ARG A 125 6.98 4.89 -2.82
CA ARG A 125 7.13 5.90 -3.89
C ARG A 125 8.46 5.79 -4.62
N ASN A 126 9.57 5.51 -3.94
CA ASN A 126 10.88 5.45 -4.61
C ASN A 126 10.97 4.36 -5.67
N VAL A 127 10.24 3.25 -5.50
CA VAL A 127 10.18 2.18 -6.49
C VAL A 127 9.63 2.70 -7.82
N THR A 128 8.64 3.59 -7.82
CA THR A 128 8.05 4.13 -9.06
C THR A 128 8.88 5.22 -9.74
N ALA A 129 9.71 5.93 -8.98
CA ALA A 129 10.47 7.09 -9.49
C ALA A 129 11.80 6.71 -10.14
N HIS A 130 12.42 5.60 -9.72
CA HIS A 130 13.80 5.29 -10.10
C HIS A 130 14.01 3.93 -10.77
N ALA A 131 13.03 3.03 -10.76
CA ALA A 131 13.14 1.72 -11.40
C ALA A 131 11.84 1.27 -12.11
N PRO A 132 11.91 0.67 -13.31
CA PRO A 132 10.76 0.01 -13.91
C PRO A 132 10.21 -1.09 -13.00
N LYS A 133 8.89 -1.29 -12.96
CA LYS A 133 8.22 -2.36 -12.18
C LYS A 133 8.88 -3.74 -12.33
N VAL A 134 9.40 -4.04 -13.53
CA VAL A 134 10.12 -5.27 -13.86
C VAL A 134 11.35 -5.52 -12.98
N LYS A 135 11.94 -4.48 -12.39
CA LYS A 135 13.15 -4.56 -11.55
C LYS A 135 12.86 -4.70 -10.04
N TRP A 136 11.60 -4.66 -9.62
CA TRP A 136 11.23 -4.82 -8.21
C TRP A 136 10.13 -5.88 -8.03
N PRO A 137 10.50 -7.17 -8.05
CA PRO A 137 9.56 -8.24 -7.75
C PRO A 137 9.16 -8.14 -6.27
N ILE A 138 7.86 -7.97 -6.00
CA ILE A 138 7.29 -8.12 -4.66
C ILE A 138 6.83 -9.57 -4.52
N SER A 139 7.38 -10.30 -3.56
CA SER A 139 6.89 -11.63 -3.21
C SER A 139 5.59 -11.55 -2.39
N GLU A 140 4.86 -12.66 -2.25
CA GLU A 140 3.67 -12.71 -1.40
C GLU A 140 4.00 -12.33 0.06
N GLN A 141 5.15 -12.77 0.58
CA GLN A 141 5.59 -12.43 1.93
C GLN A 141 5.88 -10.94 2.08
N ASP A 142 6.57 -10.34 1.11
CA ASP A 142 6.81 -8.89 1.10
C ASP A 142 5.46 -8.15 1.10
N ALA A 143 4.52 -8.58 0.25
CA ALA A 143 3.19 -7.98 0.18
C ALA A 143 2.45 -8.06 1.51
N LEU A 144 2.48 -9.20 2.19
CA LEU A 144 1.87 -9.37 3.51
C LEU A 144 2.46 -8.41 4.53
N ASP A 145 3.79 -8.28 4.58
CA ASP A 145 4.48 -7.42 5.55
C ASP A 145 4.22 -5.94 5.25
N LEU A 146 4.27 -5.55 3.99
CA LEU A 146 4.04 -4.19 3.52
C LEU A 146 2.58 -3.75 3.72
N LEU A 147 1.61 -4.63 3.44
CA LEU A 147 0.18 -4.39 3.70
C LEU A 147 -0.15 -4.39 5.20
N THR A 148 0.62 -5.10 6.02
CA THR A 148 0.51 -5.02 7.49
C THR A 148 0.98 -3.66 8.00
N ILE A 149 2.04 -3.08 7.42
CA ILE A 149 2.52 -1.74 7.79
C ILE A 149 1.52 -0.65 7.36
N ALA A 150 0.84 -0.82 6.22
CA ALA A 150 -0.16 0.12 5.73
C ALA A 150 -1.52 0.06 6.49
N SER A 151 -1.63 -0.86 7.45
CA SER A 151 -2.83 -1.09 8.26
C SER A 151 -3.03 -0.07 9.37
#